data_AF-A0A317VX67-F1
#
_entry.id   AF-A0A317VX67-F1
#
_cell.length_a   1.000
_cell.length_b   1.000
_cell.length_c   1.000
_cell.angle_alpha   90.00
_cell.angle_beta   90.00
_cell.angle_gamma   90.00
#
_symmetry.space_group_name_H-M   'P 1'
#
loop_
_entity.id
_entity.type
_entity.pdbx_description
1 polymer ?
#
loop_
_entity_poly.entity_id
_entity_poly.type
_entity_poly.pdbx_seq_one_letter_code
_entity_poly.pdbx_strand_id
1 'polypeptide(L)'
;MAAMASLLLVALPAVAKASSAPTSLLFENDGNWTAHTERPSALLVHTPARRGQAQSICDKYEEQFLRCDDVTPVTLSGTSTAGDASSDGEWPFVCTNSAPLVDRVDTDYSPFPRVNATAGNITFEGLRDYLTFRFAGVPFAQPPIDTRRFKYAAAWDATSPSI
;
A
#
# COMPACT_ATOMS: atom_id res chain seq x y z
N MET A 1 -38.54 30.56 -29.27
CA MET A 1 -37.20 30.67 -28.65
C MET A 1 -37.06 29.52 -27.68
N ALA A 2 -36.33 28.47 -28.05
CA ALA A 2 -36.13 27.28 -27.22
C ALA A 2 -34.78 27.41 -26.51
N ALA A 3 -34.79 27.37 -25.17
CA ALA A 3 -33.57 27.40 -24.36
C ALA A 3 -33.02 25.98 -24.24
N MET A 4 -31.80 25.76 -24.75
CA MET A 4 -31.03 24.53 -24.48
C MET A 4 -30.44 24.62 -23.07
N ALA A 5 -30.87 23.73 -22.18
CA ALA A 5 -30.21 23.51 -20.90
C ALA A 5 -28.96 22.63 -21.13
N SER A 6 -27.79 23.20 -20.90
CA SER A 6 -26.51 22.49 -20.97
C SER A 6 -26.22 21.83 -19.62
N LEU A 7 -26.20 20.50 -19.60
CA LEU A 7 -25.81 19.70 -18.44
C LEU A 7 -24.27 19.60 -18.41
N LEU A 8 -23.62 20.36 -17.52
CA LEU A 8 -22.21 20.11 -17.19
C LEU A 8 -22.11 18.83 -16.34
N LEU A 9 -21.62 17.75 -16.92
CA LEU A 9 -21.12 16.61 -16.16
C LEU A 9 -19.80 17.01 -15.50
N VAL A 10 -19.83 17.22 -14.18
CA VAL A 10 -18.62 17.29 -13.35
C VAL A 10 -18.08 15.87 -13.23
N ALA A 11 -17.09 15.53 -14.05
CA ALA A 11 -16.33 14.30 -13.89
C ALA A 11 -15.44 14.44 -12.65
N LEU A 12 -15.83 13.83 -11.52
CA LEU A 12 -14.88 13.56 -10.45
C LEU A 12 -13.80 12.62 -11.01
N PRO A 13 -12.50 12.89 -10.78
CA PRO A 13 -11.48 11.92 -11.12
C PRO A 13 -11.71 10.70 -10.21
N ALA A 14 -12.19 9.60 -10.80
CA ALA A 14 -12.07 8.30 -10.18
C ALA A 14 -10.57 8.02 -10.08
N VAL A 15 -9.98 8.28 -8.91
CA VAL A 15 -8.63 7.81 -8.59
C VAL A 15 -8.72 6.30 -8.61
N ALA A 16 -8.32 5.69 -9.72
CA ALA A 16 -8.13 4.26 -9.81
C ALA A 16 -6.97 3.90 -8.87
N LYS A 17 -7.29 3.59 -7.61
CA LYS A 17 -6.34 3.03 -6.65
C LYS A 17 -5.78 1.76 -7.26
N ALA A 18 -4.47 1.75 -7.49
CA ALA A 18 -3.78 0.68 -8.19
C ALA A 18 -4.11 -0.68 -7.56
N SER A 19 -4.50 -1.65 -8.39
CA SER A 19 -4.34 -3.06 -8.05
C SER A 19 -2.89 -3.23 -7.60
N SER A 20 -2.68 -3.57 -6.32
CA SER A 20 -1.35 -3.46 -5.71
C SER A 20 -0.41 -4.44 -6.42
N ALA A 21 0.59 -3.91 -7.13
CA ALA A 21 1.76 -4.69 -7.51
C ALA A 21 2.24 -5.45 -6.25
N PRO A 22 2.71 -6.70 -6.37
CA PRO A 22 3.24 -7.41 -5.23
C PRO A 22 4.30 -6.52 -4.58
N THR A 23 4.09 -6.18 -3.31
CA THR A 23 4.88 -5.18 -2.59
C THR A 23 5.27 -5.74 -1.23
N SER A 24 6.52 -5.53 -0.83
CA SER A 24 7.01 -5.85 0.50
C SER A 24 7.40 -4.56 1.23
N LEU A 25 7.07 -4.49 2.51
CA LEU A 25 7.57 -3.43 3.38
C LEU A 25 8.91 -3.87 3.97
N LEU A 26 9.93 -3.06 3.73
CA LEU A 26 11.28 -3.23 4.24
C LEU A 26 11.48 -2.29 5.41
N PHE A 27 12.20 -2.75 6.43
CA PHE A 27 12.61 -1.94 7.56
C PHE A 27 14.02 -2.34 7.98
N GLU A 28 14.80 -1.37 8.44
CA GLU A 28 16.11 -1.64 9.02
C GLU A 28 15.94 -2.36 10.36
N ASN A 29 16.63 -3.49 10.52
CA ASN A 29 16.63 -4.28 11.74
C ASN A 29 18.07 -4.47 12.23
N ASP A 30 18.45 -3.67 13.22
CA ASP A 30 19.72 -3.76 13.94
C ASP A 30 19.61 -4.52 15.28
N GLY A 31 18.43 -5.09 15.57
CA GLY A 31 18.11 -5.75 16.84
C GLY A 31 17.81 -4.79 18.00
N ASN A 32 17.87 -3.47 17.80
CA ASN A 32 17.50 -2.48 18.81
C ASN A 32 16.05 -2.01 18.64
N TRP A 33 15.12 -2.78 19.21
CA TRP A 33 13.69 -2.52 19.13
C TRP A 33 13.24 -1.18 19.75
N THR A 34 14.04 -0.58 20.63
CA THR A 34 13.68 0.70 21.27
C THR A 34 13.81 1.90 20.33
N ALA A 35 14.65 1.80 19.29
CA ALA A 35 14.88 2.86 18.32
C ALA A 35 14.21 2.57 16.96
N HIS A 36 13.44 1.49 16.84
CA HIS A 36 12.89 1.05 15.56
C HIS A 36 12.02 2.13 14.88
N THR A 37 11.34 2.96 15.65
CA THR A 37 10.49 4.05 15.16
C THR A 37 11.26 5.18 14.47
N GLU A 38 12.57 5.24 14.69
CA GLU A 38 13.49 6.23 14.12
C GLU A 38 14.26 5.68 12.90
N ARG A 39 14.07 4.38 12.59
CA ARG A 39 14.81 3.66 11.54
C ARG A 39 14.02 3.60 10.24
N PRO A 40 14.62 3.98 9.09
CA PRO A 40 13.92 4.10 7.83
C PRO A 40 13.21 2.80 7.42
N SER A 41 12.03 2.96 6.81
CA SER A 41 11.31 1.90 6.12
C SER A 41 11.12 2.27 4.65
N ALA A 42 10.85 1.26 3.84
CA ALA A 42 10.77 1.39 2.39
C ALA A 42 9.80 0.37 1.79
N LEU A 43 9.33 0.61 0.57
CA LEU A 43 8.48 -0.30 -0.17
C LEU A 43 9.26 -0.91 -1.32
N LEU A 44 9.43 -2.22 -1.31
CA LEU A 44 9.95 -2.96 -2.44
C LEU A 44 8.80 -3.40 -3.34
N VAL A 45 8.74 -2.84 -4.55
CA VAL A 45 7.79 -3.22 -5.57
C VAL A 45 8.42 -4.29 -6.46
N HIS A 46 7.82 -5.48 -6.46
CA HIS A 46 8.38 -6.64 -7.16
C HIS A 46 8.10 -6.62 -8.66
N THR A 47 7.09 -5.88 -9.11
CA THR A 47 6.78 -5.75 -10.55
C THR A 47 7.89 -4.94 -11.23
N PRO A 48 8.64 -5.54 -12.16
CA PRO A 48 9.70 -4.82 -12.85
C PRO A 48 9.15 -3.64 -13.64
N ALA A 49 9.83 -2.49 -13.56
CA ALA A 49 9.46 -1.29 -14.31
C ALA A 49 10.69 -0.50 -14.71
N ARG A 50 10.57 0.31 -15.78
CA ARG A 50 11.61 1.27 -16.15
C ARG A 50 11.63 2.44 -15.16
N ARG A 51 12.76 3.13 -15.04
CA ARG A 51 12.94 4.25 -14.08
C ARG A 51 11.79 5.26 -14.05
N GLY A 52 11.35 5.77 -15.21
CA GLY A 52 10.25 6.75 -15.25
C GLY A 52 8.88 6.19 -14.84
N GLN A 53 8.62 4.91 -15.12
CA GLN A 53 7.42 4.22 -14.66
C GLN A 53 7.47 3.95 -13.17
N ALA A 54 8.64 3.52 -12.66
CA ALA A 54 8.87 3.29 -11.24
C ALA A 54 8.61 4.55 -10.40
N GLN A 55 9.10 5.72 -10.87
CA GLN A 55 8.77 7.02 -10.27
C GLN A 55 7.26 7.25 -10.20
N SER A 56 6.57 7.07 -11.34
CA SER A 56 5.11 7.25 -11.39
C SER A 56 4.36 6.26 -10.50
N ILE A 57 4.91 5.07 -10.22
CA ILE A 57 4.30 4.09 -9.32
C ILE A 57 4.54 4.49 -7.86
N CYS A 58 5.74 4.93 -7.49
CA CYS A 58 6.01 5.44 -6.15
C CYS A 58 5.11 6.65 -5.82
N ASP A 59 4.93 7.57 -6.78
CA ASP A 59 4.04 8.73 -6.60
C ASP A 59 2.58 8.30 -6.33
N LYS A 60 2.11 7.22 -6.98
CA LYS A 60 0.77 6.63 -6.70
C LYS A 60 0.66 6.00 -5.32
N TYR A 61 1.78 5.60 -4.73
CA TYR A 61 1.85 5.13 -3.34
C TYR A 61 2.05 6.27 -2.34
N GLU A 62 2.07 7.53 -2.82
CA GLU A 62 2.37 8.72 -2.02
C GLU A 62 3.80 8.67 -1.47
N GLU A 63 4.74 8.14 -2.26
CA GLU A 63 6.14 7.92 -1.88
C GLU A 63 7.13 8.36 -2.95
N GLN A 64 8.39 8.55 -2.56
CA GLN A 64 9.47 8.93 -3.47
C GLN A 64 10.22 7.70 -3.97
N PHE A 65 10.57 7.68 -5.25
CA PHE A 65 11.43 6.65 -5.83
C PHE A 65 12.87 6.80 -5.35
N LEU A 66 13.45 5.74 -4.81
CA LEU A 66 14.83 5.71 -4.34
C LEU A 66 15.79 5.62 -5.54
N ARG A 67 16.54 6.70 -5.79
CA ARG A 67 17.43 6.77 -6.95
C ARG A 67 18.75 6.08 -6.66
N CYS A 68 19.45 5.65 -7.71
CA CYS A 68 20.78 5.07 -7.57
C CYS A 68 21.78 6.04 -6.91
N ASP A 69 21.58 7.35 -7.09
CA ASP A 69 22.42 8.38 -6.49
C ASP A 69 22.19 8.52 -4.96
N ASP A 70 21.05 8.02 -4.46
CA ASP A 70 20.69 8.07 -3.04
C ASP A 70 21.27 6.87 -2.26
N VAL A 71 21.83 5.88 -2.95
CA VAL A 71 22.32 4.63 -2.34
C VAL A 71 23.71 4.27 -2.84
N THR A 72 24.59 3.89 -1.92
CA THR A 72 25.88 3.28 -2.27
C THR A 72 25.71 1.76 -2.34
N PRO A 73 25.83 1.12 -3.51
CA PRO A 73 25.73 -0.32 -3.60
C PRO A 73 26.84 -0.97 -2.77
N VAL A 74 26.51 -2.00 -2.00
CA VAL A 74 27.48 -2.75 -1.18
C VAL A 74 27.53 -4.21 -1.61
N THR A 75 28.71 -4.81 -1.59
CA THR A 75 28.88 -6.26 -1.77
C THR A 75 28.33 -7.02 -0.57
N LEU A 76 28.18 -8.34 -0.72
CA LEU A 76 27.89 -9.25 0.41
C LEU A 76 28.94 -9.17 1.54
N SER A 77 30.16 -8.70 1.24
CA SER A 77 31.20 -8.44 2.23
C SER A 77 31.15 -7.02 2.82
N GLY A 78 30.12 -6.23 2.48
CA GLY A 78 29.93 -4.86 2.95
C GLY A 78 30.80 -3.81 2.26
N THR A 79 31.43 -4.13 1.14
CA THR A 79 32.32 -3.20 0.42
C THR A 79 31.51 -2.39 -0.58
N SER A 80 31.60 -1.06 -0.54
CA SER A 80 30.94 -0.18 -1.50
C SER A 80 31.47 -0.39 -2.92
N THR A 81 30.59 -0.63 -3.89
CA THR A 81 30.92 -0.77 -5.31
C THR A 81 30.33 0.37 -6.11
N ALA A 82 31.18 1.11 -6.82
CA ALA A 82 30.75 2.05 -7.86
C ALA A 82 30.48 1.25 -9.14
N GLY A 83 29.28 0.68 -9.23
CA GLY A 83 28.80 0.01 -10.43
C GLY A 83 27.64 0.78 -11.02
N ASP A 84 27.85 1.38 -12.20
CA ASP A 84 26.76 1.94 -13.01
C ASP A 84 25.92 0.79 -13.56
N ALA A 85 24.90 0.37 -12.81
CA ALA A 85 23.87 -0.51 -13.34
C ALA A 85 23.08 0.28 -14.39
N SER A 86 23.43 0.05 -15.67
CA SER A 86 22.74 0.57 -16.85
C SER A 86 21.21 0.46 -16.69
N SER A 87 20.53 1.61 -16.69
CA SER A 87 19.20 1.79 -16.10
C SER A 87 18.02 1.74 -17.08
N ASP A 88 18.21 1.17 -18.28
CA ASP A 88 17.16 1.12 -19.29
C ASP A 88 16.30 -0.15 -19.23
N GLY A 89 16.71 -1.12 -18.40
CA GLY A 89 15.95 -2.35 -18.13
C GLY A 89 14.77 -2.13 -17.20
N GLU A 90 13.88 -3.12 -17.17
CA GLU A 90 12.81 -3.21 -16.18
C GLU A 90 13.32 -3.97 -14.95
N TRP A 91 13.23 -3.35 -13.78
CA TRP A 91 13.72 -3.93 -12.54
C TRP A 91 12.71 -3.73 -11.41
N PRO A 92 12.64 -4.64 -10.42
CA PRO A 92 12.05 -4.33 -9.13
C PRO A 92 12.69 -3.06 -8.58
N PHE A 93 11.90 -2.26 -7.87
CA PHE A 93 12.34 -0.96 -7.41
C PHE A 93 11.87 -0.65 -6.00
N VAL A 94 12.52 0.33 -5.39
CA VAL A 94 12.27 0.73 -4.02
C VAL A 94 11.68 2.13 -4.00
N CYS A 95 10.60 2.31 -3.25
CA CYS A 95 10.06 3.59 -2.85
C CYS A 95 10.40 3.86 -1.38
N THR A 96 10.45 5.12 -0.96
CA THR A 96 10.45 5.50 0.45
C THR A 96 9.18 5.00 1.15
N ASN A 97 9.16 5.08 2.48
CA ASN A 97 7.94 4.96 3.25
C ASN A 97 7.85 6.11 4.27
N SER A 98 7.07 7.12 3.91
CA SER A 98 6.73 8.29 4.72
C SER A 98 5.45 8.10 5.54
N ALA A 99 4.82 6.91 5.46
CA ALA A 99 3.61 6.58 6.20
C ALA A 99 3.81 6.79 7.72
N PRO A 100 2.82 7.36 8.44
CA PRO A 100 2.94 7.57 9.88
C PRO A 100 3.08 6.25 10.66
N LEU A 101 3.70 6.34 11.83
CA LEU A 101 3.73 5.23 12.79
C LEU A 101 2.46 5.21 13.65
N VAL A 102 1.98 4.01 13.98
CA VAL A 102 0.93 3.82 14.98
C VAL A 102 1.59 3.64 16.36
N ASP A 103 1.56 4.68 17.19
CA ASP A 103 2.27 4.73 18.48
C ASP A 103 1.34 4.80 19.71
N ARG A 104 0.02 4.89 19.51
CA ARG A 104 -0.97 5.03 20.57
C ARG A 104 -2.26 4.25 20.32
N VAL A 105 -2.98 4.00 21.41
CA VAL A 105 -4.36 3.53 21.36
C VAL A 105 -5.24 4.64 20.76
N ASP A 106 -6.30 4.25 20.05
CA ASP A 106 -7.23 5.17 19.37
C ASP A 106 -6.55 6.13 18.37
N THR A 107 -5.57 5.61 17.64
CA THR A 107 -4.90 6.34 16.56
C THR A 107 -5.92 6.79 15.50
N ASP A 108 -5.90 8.07 15.18
CA ASP A 108 -6.60 8.59 14.01
C ASP A 108 -5.90 8.09 12.74
N TYR A 109 -6.59 7.21 12.00
CA TYR A 109 -6.11 6.63 10.75
C TYR A 109 -6.42 7.48 9.52
N SER A 110 -7.02 8.67 9.67
CA SER A 110 -7.30 9.57 8.55
C SER A 110 -6.07 9.98 7.72
N PRO A 111 -4.86 10.19 8.29
CA PRO A 111 -3.70 10.59 7.50
C PRO A 111 -2.92 9.41 6.88
N PHE A 112 -3.34 8.17 7.10
CA PHE A 112 -2.59 7.00 6.66
C PHE A 112 -2.89 6.66 5.19
N PRO A 113 -1.85 6.37 4.37
CA PRO A 113 -2.03 5.94 2.99
C PRO A 113 -2.95 4.72 2.88
N ARG A 114 -3.89 4.75 1.93
CA ARG A 114 -4.85 3.66 1.70
C ARG A 114 -4.32 2.66 0.71
N VAL A 115 -4.54 1.37 0.98
CA VAL A 115 -4.13 0.28 0.10
C VAL A 115 -5.30 -0.65 -0.18
N ASN A 116 -5.31 -1.25 -1.37
CA ASN A 116 -6.32 -2.23 -1.75
C ASN A 116 -5.68 -3.61 -1.87
N ALA A 117 -6.34 -4.63 -1.33
CA ALA A 117 -5.98 -6.03 -1.53
C ALA A 117 -7.18 -6.78 -2.11
N THR A 118 -6.95 -7.49 -3.22
CA THR A 118 -8.01 -8.22 -3.91
C THR A 118 -7.84 -9.72 -3.69
N ALA A 119 -8.90 -10.39 -3.23
CA ALA A 119 -8.99 -11.83 -3.08
C ALA A 119 -10.21 -12.34 -3.86
N GLY A 120 -9.97 -13.06 -4.95
CA GLY A 120 -11.03 -13.45 -5.87
C GLY A 120 -11.70 -12.22 -6.50
N ASN A 121 -13.01 -12.05 -6.29
CA ASN A 121 -13.79 -10.93 -6.80
C ASN A 121 -14.01 -9.80 -5.77
N ILE A 122 -13.38 -9.89 -4.59
CA ILE A 122 -13.57 -8.95 -3.49
C ILE A 122 -12.32 -8.13 -3.31
N THR A 123 -12.48 -6.82 -3.18
CA THR A 123 -11.39 -5.91 -2.84
C THR A 123 -11.62 -5.36 -1.43
N PHE A 124 -10.63 -5.56 -0.57
CA PHE A 124 -10.58 -4.99 0.77
C PHE A 124 -9.73 -3.74 0.73
N GLU A 125 -10.27 -2.65 1.28
CA GLU A 125 -9.48 -1.47 1.58
C GLU A 125 -8.82 -1.64 2.95
N GLY A 126 -7.52 -1.40 2.99
CA GLY A 126 -6.72 -1.31 4.20
C GLY A 126 -5.96 0.02 4.23
N LEU A 127 -4.96 0.06 5.09
CA LEU A 127 -4.02 1.17 5.20
C LEU A 127 -2.58 0.65 5.31
N ARG A 128 -1.63 1.51 4.99
CA ARG A 128 -0.21 1.31 5.23
C ARG A 128 0.22 2.21 6.38
N ASP A 129 0.89 1.64 7.37
CA ASP A 129 1.63 2.40 8.38
C ASP A 129 3.14 2.21 8.16
N TYR A 130 3.93 2.78 9.07
CA TYR A 130 5.39 2.72 9.01
C TYR A 130 5.97 1.29 9.00
N LEU A 131 5.27 0.30 9.56
CA LEU A 131 5.77 -1.05 9.82
C LEU A 131 4.95 -2.15 9.14
N THR A 132 3.70 -1.87 8.76
CA THR A 132 2.79 -2.91 8.30
C THR A 132 1.71 -2.41 7.36
N PHE A 133 1.12 -3.36 6.64
CA PHE A 133 -0.16 -3.18 5.98
C PHE A 133 -1.25 -3.71 6.90
N ARG A 134 -2.28 -2.89 7.15
CA ARG A 134 -3.34 -3.20 8.10
C ARG A 134 -4.69 -3.24 7.39
N PHE A 135 -5.38 -4.37 7.56
CA PHE A 135 -6.76 -4.60 7.09
C PHE A 135 -7.63 -4.91 8.30
N ALA A 136 -8.46 -3.95 8.69
CA ALA A 136 -9.35 -4.07 9.86
C ALA A 136 -10.77 -4.40 9.42
N GLY A 137 -11.47 -5.23 10.20
CA GLY A 137 -12.89 -5.54 9.95
C GLY A 137 -13.13 -6.46 8.74
N VAL A 138 -12.14 -7.25 8.32
CA VAL A 138 -12.31 -8.25 7.25
C VAL A 138 -13.33 -9.30 7.70
N PRO A 139 -14.47 -9.47 7.01
CA PRO A 139 -15.47 -10.46 7.39
C PRO A 139 -14.94 -11.88 7.17
N PHE A 140 -15.18 -12.75 8.14
CA PHE A 140 -14.80 -14.17 8.06
C PHE A 140 -16.00 -15.11 8.24
N ALA A 141 -17.16 -14.58 8.63
CA ALA A 141 -18.41 -15.31 8.82
C ALA A 141 -19.63 -14.42 8.53
N GLN A 142 -20.80 -15.02 8.35
CA GLN A 142 -22.07 -14.28 8.30
C GLN A 142 -22.36 -13.61 9.66
N PRO A 143 -22.94 -12.39 9.70
CA PRO A 143 -23.28 -11.71 10.94
C PRO A 143 -24.21 -12.57 11.84
N PRO A 144 -23.92 -12.71 13.15
CA PRO A 144 -24.69 -13.55 14.08
C PRO A 144 -25.94 -12.81 14.61
N ILE A 145 -26.73 -12.25 13.70
CA ILE A 145 -27.96 -11.50 14.00
C ILE A 145 -29.21 -12.38 13.82
N ASP A 146 -30.34 -11.93 14.36
CA ASP A 146 -31.64 -12.60 14.26
C ASP A 146 -31.61 -14.08 14.66
N THR A 147 -32.04 -14.97 13.77
CA THR A 147 -32.12 -16.42 13.97
C THR A 147 -30.73 -17.09 14.05
N ARG A 148 -29.65 -16.38 13.70
CA ARG A 148 -28.26 -16.84 13.82
C ARG A 148 -27.63 -16.48 15.15
N ARG A 149 -28.29 -15.66 15.98
CA ARG A 149 -27.82 -15.38 17.34
C ARG A 149 -27.78 -16.70 18.13
N PHE A 150 -26.68 -16.92 18.85
CA PHE A 150 -26.43 -18.15 19.62
C PHE A 150 -26.35 -19.44 18.77
N LYS A 151 -26.05 -19.33 17.46
CA LYS A 151 -25.75 -20.47 16.58
C LYS A 151 -24.25 -20.52 16.27
N TYR A 152 -23.79 -21.66 15.75
CA TYR A 152 -22.44 -21.77 15.19
C TYR A 152 -22.24 -20.79 14.03
N ALA A 153 -20.99 -20.34 13.85
CA ALA A 153 -20.63 -19.45 12.76
C ALA A 153 -20.91 -20.12 11.40
N ALA A 154 -21.57 -19.37 10.51
CA ALA A 154 -21.79 -19.78 9.14
C ALA A 154 -20.77 -19.11 8.22
N ALA A 155 -20.38 -19.81 7.16
CA ALA A 155 -19.43 -19.30 6.16
C ALA A 155 -19.88 -17.95 5.62
N TRP A 156 -18.92 -17.04 5.45
CA TRP A 156 -19.19 -15.71 4.91
C TRP A 156 -19.67 -15.80 3.45
N ASP A 157 -20.70 -15.01 3.14
CA ASP A 157 -21.24 -14.88 1.80
C ASP A 157 -20.94 -13.47 1.27
N ALA A 158 -19.96 -13.39 0.38
CA ALA A 158 -19.50 -12.16 -0.25
C ALA A 158 -20.57 -11.43 -1.08
N THR A 159 -21.67 -12.12 -1.43
CA THR A 159 -22.77 -11.55 -2.24
C THR A 159 -23.85 -10.89 -1.39
N SER A 160 -23.81 -11.04 -0.06
CA SER A 160 -24.73 -10.38 0.86
C SER A 160 -24.09 -9.11 1.41
N PRO A 161 -24.49 -7.91 0.93
CA PRO A 161 -24.01 -6.66 1.51
C PRO A 161 -24.73 -6.49 2.85
N SER A 162 -24.08 -6.91 3.92
CA SER A 162 -24.49 -6.52 5.27
C SER A 162 -23.26 -6.07 6.04
N ILE A 163 -22.81 -4.87 5.65
CA ILE A 163 -22.20 -3.90 6.55
C ILE A 163 -23.17 -2.72 6.60
#